data_AF-A0A894JMT9-F1
#
_entry.id   AF-A0A894JMT9-F1
#
_cell.length_a   1.000
_cell.length_b   1.000
_cell.length_c   1.000
_cell.angle_alpha   90.00
_cell.angle_beta   90.00
_cell.angle_gamma   90.00
#
_symmetry.space_group_name_H-M   'P 1'
#
loop_
_entity.id
_entity.type
_entity.pdbx_description
1 polymer ?
#
loop_
_entity_poly.entity_id
_entity_poly.type
_entity_poly.pdbx_seq_one_letter_code
_entity_poly.pdbx_strand_id
1 'polypeptide(L)' 'RIDDGLSLTARPEFIFAAFGDMMRVPGTHGSPLEYKARGMDVRIVYSPADALKLARSNPEKHVVFFAIGFETTPP' A
#
# COMPACT_ATOMS: atom_id res chain seq x y z
N ARG A 1 1.56 -12.08 3.52
CA ARG A 1 2.28 -10.83 3.90
C ARG A 1 1.85 -9.64 3.04
N ILE A 2 2.08 -9.65 1.71
CA ILE A 2 1.53 -8.61 0.81
C ILE A 2 0.03 -8.85 0.56
N ASP A 3 -0.37 -10.12 0.45
CA ASP A 3 -1.77 -10.54 0.29
C ASP A 3 -2.69 -10.05 1.40
N ASP A 4 -2.20 -10.07 2.65
CA ASP A 4 -2.97 -9.63 3.81
C ASP A 4 -3.29 -8.14 3.69
N GLY A 5 -2.29 -7.33 3.31
CA GLY A 5 -2.49 -5.90 3.07
C GLY A 5 -3.39 -5.62 1.86
N LEU A 6 -3.22 -6.36 0.76
CA LEU A 6 -4.06 -6.24 -0.43
C LEU A 6 -5.50 -6.72 -0.19
N SER A 7 -5.73 -7.68 0.71
CA SER A 7 -7.08 -8.13 1.04
C SER A 7 -7.93 -7.03 1.68
N LEU A 8 -7.29 -6.09 2.37
CA LEU A 8 -7.96 -4.96 3.02
C LEU A 8 -8.51 -3.95 2.00
N THR A 9 -7.91 -3.85 0.81
CA THR A 9 -8.36 -2.89 -0.22
C THR A 9 -9.66 -3.27 -0.89
N ALA A 10 -10.21 -4.45 -0.59
CA ALA A 10 -11.59 -4.81 -0.94
C ALA A 10 -12.61 -3.93 -0.20
N ARG A 11 -12.20 -3.28 0.89
CA ARG A 11 -13.05 -2.36 1.67
C ARG A 11 -12.66 -0.91 1.37
N PRO A 12 -13.63 -0.03 1.07
CA PRO A 12 -13.37 1.33 0.59
C PRO A 12 -12.73 2.26 1.63
N GLU A 13 -12.81 1.91 2.92
CA GLU A 13 -12.19 2.65 4.01
C GLU A 13 -10.67 2.39 4.13
N PHE A 14 -10.10 1.48 3.35
CA PHE A 14 -8.66 1.20 3.39
C PHE A 14 -7.93 1.78 2.19
N ILE A 15 -6.73 2.32 2.45
CA ILE A 15 -5.75 2.68 1.42
C ILE A 15 -4.52 1.82 1.63
N PHE A 16 -4.12 1.08 0.61
CA PHE A 16 -2.85 0.36 0.62
C PHE A 16 -1.77 1.25 0.01
N ALA A 17 -0.72 1.54 0.77
CA ALA A 17 0.42 2.32 0.34
C ALA A 17 1.67 1.44 0.27
N ALA A 18 2.41 1.50 -0.84
CA ALA A 18 3.66 0.77 -0.98
C ALA A 18 4.65 1.53 -1.86
N PHE A 19 5.92 1.14 -1.79
CA PHE A 19 6.94 1.64 -2.70
C PHE A 19 6.71 1.15 -4.14
N GLY A 20 7.26 1.90 -5.11
CA GLY A 20 7.05 1.62 -6.53
C GLY A 20 7.61 0.26 -6.99
N ASP A 21 8.68 -0.21 -6.37
CA ASP A 21 9.26 -1.54 -6.58
C ASP A 21 8.31 -2.66 -6.16
N MET A 22 7.55 -2.46 -5.08
CA MET A 22 6.58 -3.42 -4.56
C MET A 22 5.34 -3.56 -5.46
N MET A 23 5.07 -2.59 -6.34
CA MET A 23 3.86 -2.58 -7.17
C MET A 23 3.76 -3.74 -8.15
N ARG A 24 4.90 -4.31 -8.56
CA ARG A 24 4.97 -5.44 -9.51
C ARG A 24 5.17 -6.78 -8.82
N VAL A 25 5.32 -6.80 -7.49
CA VAL A 25 5.51 -8.03 -6.74
C VAL A 25 4.21 -8.85 -6.83
N PRO A 26 4.25 -10.07 -7.35
CA PRO A 26 3.06 -10.90 -7.49
C PRO A 26 2.58 -11.35 -6.11
N GLY A 27 1.31 -11.08 -5.81
CA GLY A 27 0.56 -11.77 -4.75
C GLY A 27 -0.20 -12.97 -5.31
N THR A 28 -0.90 -13.67 -4.43
CA THR A 28 -1.71 -14.86 -4.72
C THR A 28 -2.81 -14.57 -5.75
N HIS A 29 -3.39 -13.37 -5.73
CA HIS A 29 -4.54 -12.96 -6.56
C HIS A 29 -4.21 -11.80 -7.52
N GLY A 30 -2.92 -11.50 -7.68
CA GLY A 30 -2.41 -10.38 -8.46
C GLY A 30 -1.47 -9.48 -7.67
N SER A 31 -0.76 -8.63 -8.39
CA SER A 31 0.13 -7.60 -7.88
C SER A 31 -0.65 -6.36 -7.41
N PRO A 32 -0.06 -5.48 -6.57
CA PRO A 32 -0.69 -4.22 -6.19
C PRO A 32 -1.08 -3.35 -7.39
N LEU A 33 -0.33 -3.42 -8.50
CA LEU A 33 -0.67 -2.71 -9.73
C LEU A 33 -1.95 -3.26 -10.38
N GLU A 34 -2.15 -4.57 -10.38
CA GLU A 34 -3.41 -5.18 -10.86
C GLU A 34 -4.59 -4.82 -9.96
N TYR A 35 -4.38 -4.79 -8.65
CA TYR A 35 -5.40 -4.34 -7.69
C TYR A 35 -5.79 -2.87 -7.95
N LYS A 36 -4.80 -2.00 -8.17
CA LYS A 36 -5.03 -0.61 -8.58
C LYS A 36 -5.83 -0.53 -9.88
N ALA A 37 -5.49 -1.34 -10.88
CA ALA A 37 -6.20 -1.39 -12.16
C ALA A 37 -7.65 -1.89 -12.02
N ARG A 38 -7.94 -2.70 -11.00
CA ARG A 38 -9.31 -3.13 -10.63
C ARG A 38 -10.11 -2.05 -9.86
N GLY A 39 -9.53 -0.87 -9.64
CA GLY A 39 -10.20 0.26 -8.99
C GLY A 39 -10.06 0.31 -7.46
N MET A 40 -9.20 -0.52 -6.88
CA MET A 40 -8.92 -0.48 -5.43
C MET A 40 -8.00 0.69 -5.09
N ASP A 41 -8.12 1.26 -3.88
CA ASP A 41 -7.32 2.41 -3.44
C ASP A 41 -5.91 1.95 -3.04
N VAL A 42 -5.08 1.80 -4.07
CA VAL A 42 -3.66 1.45 -3.97
C VAL A 42 -2.81 2.64 -4.41
N ARG A 43 -1.96 3.13 -3.52
CA ARG A 43 -1.13 4.32 -3.74
C ARG A 43 0.35 4.00 -3.66
N ILE A 44 1.09 4.59 -4.58
CA ILE A 44 2.55 4.52 -4.60
C ILE A 44 3.05 5.65 -3.70
N VAL A 45 3.93 5.32 -2.75
CA VAL A 45 4.62 6.29 -1.91
C VAL A 45 6.12 6.21 -2.16
N TYR A 46 6.83 7.31 -1.92
CA TYR A 46 8.27 7.41 -2.09
C TYR A 46 9.02 7.44 -0.75
N SER A 47 8.28 7.58 0.36
CA SER A 47 8.80 7.52 1.72
C SER A 47 7.70 7.08 2.70
N PRO A 48 8.06 6.54 3.88
CA PRO A 48 7.08 6.29 4.94
C PRO A 48 6.35 7.56 5.39
N ALA A 49 7.02 8.72 5.31
CA ALA A 49 6.41 10.01 5.62
C ALA A 49 5.26 10.37 4.66
N ASP A 50 5.29 9.90 3.41
CA ASP A 50 4.19 10.11 2.48
C ASP A 50 2.96 9.26 2.84
N ALA A 51 3.15 8.05 3.38
CA ALA A 51 2.05 7.28 3.94
C ALA A 51 1.43 7.96 5.17
N LEU A 52 2.24 8.60 6.02
CA LEU A 52 1.74 9.39 7.14
C LEU A 52 0.95 10.63 6.65
N LYS A 53 1.46 11.36 5.64
CA LYS A 53 0.73 12.47 5.02
C LYS A 53 -0.59 11.98 4.45
N LEU A 54 -0.59 10.83 3.78
CA LEU A 54 -1.78 10.22 3.21
C LEU A 54 -2.84 9.94 4.29
N ALA A 55 -2.44 9.40 5.44
CA ALA A 55 -3.33 9.17 6.57
C ALA A 55 -3.90 10.48 7.14
N ARG A 56 -3.06 11.51 7.30
CA ARG A 56 -3.51 12.83 7.77
C ARG A 56 -4.48 13.51 6.81
N SER A 57 -4.32 13.29 5.50
CA SER A 57 -5.20 13.86 4.47
C SER A 57 -6.49 13.07 4.24
N ASN A 58 -6.58 11.83 4.74
CA ASN A 58 -7.78 10.98 4.63
C ASN A 58 -8.13 10.45 6.04
N PRO A 59 -8.57 11.32 6.98
CA PRO A 59 -8.78 10.94 8.39
C PRO A 59 -9.86 9.87 8.58
N GLU A 60 -10.76 9.70 7.61
CA GLU A 60 -11.81 8.68 7.57
C GLU A 60 -11.33 7.32 7.04
N LYS A 61 -10.08 7.24 6.57
CA LYS A 61 -9.52 6.03 5.96
C LYS A 61 -8.35 5.45 6.76
N HIS A 62 -8.27 4.13 6.74
CA HIS A 62 -7.17 3.37 7.29
C HIS A 62 -6.06 3.21 6.24
N VAL A 63 -4.92 3.87 6.45
CA VAL A 63 -3.75 3.73 5.57
C VAL A 63 -2.86 2.59 6.07
N VAL A 64 -2.68 1.58 5.24
CA VAL A 64 -1.80 0.44 5.47
C VAL A 64 -0.55 0.62 4.61
N PHE A 65 0.58 0.91 5.24
CA PHE A 65 1.85 1.05 4.55
C PHE A 65 2.61 -0.28 4.56
N PHE A 66 2.88 -0.83 3.38
CA PHE A 66 3.67 -2.03 3.21
C PHE A 66 5.14 -1.67 2.99
N ALA A 67 5.90 -1.69 4.08
CA ALA A 67 7.35 -1.52 4.08
C ALA A 67 8.04 -2.87 4.00
N ILE A 68 8.56 -3.24 2.82
CA ILE A 68 9.64 -4.23 2.74
C ILE A 68 10.92 -3.43 2.57
N GLY A 69 11.69 -3.32 3.65
CA GLY A 69 13.03 -2.76 3.62
C GLY A 69 14.06 -3.86 3.43
N PHE A 70 14.88 -3.74 2.38
CA PHE A 70 16.24 -4.29 2.42
C PHE A 70 17.04 -3.39 3.37
N GLU A 71 17.21 -3.84 4.62
CA GLU A 71 18.23 -3.49 5.65
C GLU A 71 18.71 -2.02 5.90
N THR A 72 18.36 -1.01 5.11
CA THR A 72 18.93 0.34 5.22
C THR A 72 17.85 1.43 5.23
N THR A 73 16.84 1.25 6.06
CA THR A 73 16.02 2.39 6.50
C THR A 73 15.93 2.30 8.03
N PRO A 74 16.72 3.12 8.77
CA PRO A 74 16.62 3.15 10.23
C PRO A 74 15.20 3.57 10.66
N PRO A 75 14.72 3.09 11.81
CA PRO A 75 13.35 3.27 12.30
C PRO A 75 12.98 4.72 12.63
#